data_AF-A0A0A0HZX6-F1
#
_entry.id   AF-A0A0A0HZX6-F1
#
_cell.length_a   1.000
_cell.length_b   1.000
_cell.length_c   1.000
_cell.angle_alpha   90.00
_cell.angle_beta   90.00
_cell.angle_gamma   90.00
#
_symmetry.space_group_name_H-M   'P 1'
#
loop_
_entity.id
_entity.type
_entity.pdbx_description
1 polymer ?
#
loop_
_entity_poly.entity_id
_entity_poly.type
_entity_poly.pdbx_seq_one_letter_code
_entity_poly.pdbx_strand_id
1 'polypeptide(L)'
;MYKRQGIYIVELNNVKKSILIDAKFILSYKLNSSEVGFIYYIVFKYYTSNLNDWIIIKFDEVSEDLGVTKGTISKWLKKLEQKNILIHEDFRSTLWKFNNNIEIYEISSR
;
A
#
# COMPACT_ATOMS: atom_id res chain seq x y z
N MET A 1 -14.19 -21.99 6.18
CA MET A 1 -14.29 -20.57 5.75
C MET A 1 -12.90 -19.96 5.86
N TYR A 2 -12.15 -19.88 4.75
CA TYR A 2 -10.80 -19.31 4.77
C TYR A 2 -10.93 -17.80 5.05
N LYS A 3 -10.50 -17.37 6.24
CA LYS A 3 -10.38 -15.93 6.57
C LYS A 3 -9.25 -15.39 5.70
N ARG A 4 -9.64 -14.72 4.61
CA ARG A 4 -8.75 -14.00 3.69
C ARG A 4 -7.90 -12.99 4.48
N GLN A 5 -6.61 -12.91 4.21
CA GLN A 5 -5.67 -12.06 4.96
C GLN A 5 -5.09 -11.04 3.98
N GLY A 6 -5.31 -9.75 4.23
CA GLY A 6 -4.93 -8.76 3.23
C GLY A 6 -5.35 -7.35 3.57
N ILE A 7 -5.39 -6.53 2.52
CA ILE A 7 -5.81 -5.13 2.56
C ILE A 7 -7.24 -5.07 2.02
N TYR A 8 -8.11 -4.36 2.72
CA TYR A 8 -9.52 -4.21 2.36
C TYR A 8 -9.81 -2.75 2.07
N ILE A 9 -10.47 -2.50 0.95
CA ILE A 9 -10.90 -1.18 0.50
C ILE A 9 -12.41 -1.22 0.51
N VAL A 10 -13.00 -0.53 1.49
CA VAL A 10 -14.43 -0.45 1.66
C VAL A 10 -14.92 0.84 1.01
N GLU A 11 -15.65 0.71 -0.09
CA GLU A 11 -16.30 1.81 -0.77
C GLU A 11 -17.74 1.93 -0.25
N LEU A 12 -18.00 3.00 0.50
CA LEU A 12 -19.33 3.29 1.03
C LEU A 12 -20.21 4.01 -0.01
N ASN A 13 -19.57 4.82 -0.86
CA ASN A 13 -20.16 5.47 -2.04
C ASN A 13 -19.03 5.94 -2.97
N ASN A 14 -19.39 6.59 -4.08
CA ASN A 14 -18.43 7.09 -5.09
C ASN A 14 -17.38 8.08 -4.55
N VAL A 15 -17.52 8.58 -3.32
CA VAL A 15 -16.66 9.62 -2.72
C VAL A 15 -15.97 9.15 -1.44
N LYS A 16 -16.57 8.20 -0.71
CA LYS A 16 -16.08 7.74 0.60
C LYS A 16 -15.53 6.33 0.50
N LYS A 17 -14.21 6.23 0.66
CA LYS A 17 -13.47 4.98 0.75
C LYS A 17 -12.77 4.89 2.10
N SER A 18 -12.67 3.69 2.65
CA SER A 18 -11.91 3.42 3.87
C SER A 18 -11.01 2.21 3.65
N ILE A 19 -9.78 2.28 4.15
CA ILE A 19 -8.82 1.18 4.01
C ILE A 19 -8.66 0.50 5.37
N LEU A 20 -8.89 -0.80 5.40
CA LEU A 20 -8.70 -1.65 6.56
C LEU A 20 -7.58 -2.64 6.25
N ILE A 21 -6.57 -2.71 7.11
CA ILE A 21 -5.46 -3.67 6.97
C ILE A 21 -5.64 -4.72 8.05
N ASP A 22 -5.75 -5.99 7.65
CA ASP A 22 -6.01 -7.09 8.57
C ASP A 22 -4.88 -7.24 9.61
N ALA A 23 -5.24 -7.46 10.87
CA ALA A 23 -4.26 -7.59 11.95
C ALA A 23 -3.34 -8.79 11.76
N LYS A 24 -3.82 -9.91 11.19
CA LYS A 24 -2.97 -11.07 10.90
C LYS A 24 -1.99 -10.77 9.78
N PHE A 25 -2.40 -10.00 8.77
CA PHE A 25 -1.51 -9.49 7.73
C PHE A 25 -0.38 -8.61 8.33
N ILE A 26 -0.73 -7.70 9.24
CA ILE A 26 0.26 -6.86 9.95
C ILE A 26 1.26 -7.74 10.72
N LEU A 27 0.77 -8.77 11.42
CA LEU A 27 1.59 -9.68 12.21
C LEU A 27 2.47 -10.59 11.34
N SER A 28 1.94 -11.14 10.25
CA SER A 28 2.67 -12.06 9.36
C SER A 28 3.86 -11.39 8.70
N TYR A 29 3.69 -10.12 8.29
CA TYR A 29 4.76 -9.32 7.69
C TYR A 29 5.54 -8.48 8.73
N LYS A 30 5.26 -8.65 10.03
CA LYS A 30 5.89 -7.94 11.15
C LYS A 30 5.94 -6.43 10.93
N LEU A 31 4.84 -5.83 10.47
CA LEU A 31 4.76 -4.41 10.13
C LEU A 31 4.68 -3.56 11.40
N ASN A 32 5.43 -2.45 11.43
CA ASN A 32 5.26 -1.42 12.46
C ASN A 32 4.23 -0.37 12.02
N SER A 33 3.83 0.50 12.94
CA SER A 33 2.81 1.53 12.69
C SER A 33 3.14 2.46 11.53
N SER A 34 4.42 2.80 11.31
CA SER A 34 4.83 3.64 10.19
C SER A 34 4.68 2.92 8.84
N GLU A 35 5.06 1.64 8.79
CA GLU A 35 4.89 0.80 7.60
C GLU A 35 3.40 0.60 7.28
N VAL A 36 2.57 0.35 8.28
CA VAL A 36 1.11 0.23 8.12
C VAL A 36 0.51 1.56 7.63
N GLY A 37 0.90 2.69 8.23
CA GLY A 37 0.45 4.01 7.79
C GLY A 37 0.90 4.35 6.37
N PHE A 38 2.11 3.93 5.99
CA PHE A 38 2.60 4.14 4.62
C PHE A 38 1.86 3.27 3.59
N ILE A 39 1.55 2.01 3.91
CA ILE A 39 0.69 1.17 3.07
C ILE A 39 -0.69 1.81 2.92
N TYR A 40 -1.29 2.26 4.02
CA TYR A 40 -2.57 2.97 3.98
C TYR A 40 -2.51 4.18 3.04
N TYR A 41 -1.46 5.00 3.15
CA TYR A 41 -1.26 6.16 2.28
C TYR A 41 -1.12 5.76 0.81
N ILE A 42 -0.27 4.78 0.48
CA ILE A 42 -0.07 4.32 -0.91
C ILE A 42 -1.39 3.84 -1.50
N VAL A 43 -2.10 2.98 -0.77
CA VAL A 43 -3.40 2.47 -1.21
C VAL A 43 -4.34 3.64 -1.41
N PHE A 44 -4.47 4.55 -0.45
CA PHE A 44 -5.39 5.69 -0.57
C PHE A 44 -5.10 6.60 -1.76
N LYS A 45 -3.82 6.98 -1.94
CA LYS A 45 -3.38 7.94 -2.94
C LYS A 45 -3.42 7.36 -4.36
N TYR A 46 -3.02 6.10 -4.51
CA TYR A 46 -2.80 5.47 -5.81
C TYR A 46 -3.84 4.40 -6.14
N TYR A 47 -4.96 4.36 -5.41
CA TYR A 47 -6.14 3.58 -5.78
C TYR A 47 -6.83 4.18 -7.01
N THR A 48 -6.20 4.02 -8.17
CA THR A 48 -6.93 3.92 -9.44
C THR A 48 -7.51 2.51 -9.51
N SER A 49 -8.52 2.28 -10.35
CA SER A 49 -9.40 1.10 -10.39
C SER A 49 -8.71 -0.29 -10.50
N ASN A 50 -7.38 -0.35 -10.44
CA ASN A 50 -6.59 -1.57 -10.42
C ASN A 50 -5.27 -1.38 -9.63
N LEU A 51 -5.26 -1.73 -8.34
CA LEU A 51 -4.03 -1.70 -7.51
C LEU A 51 -2.96 -2.71 -7.90
N ASN A 52 -3.28 -3.60 -8.85
CA ASN A 52 -2.30 -4.51 -9.43
C ASN A 52 -1.52 -3.86 -10.58
N ASP A 53 -1.70 -2.57 -10.85
CA ASP A 53 -0.92 -1.86 -11.86
C ASP A 53 0.31 -1.17 -11.25
N TRP A 54 1.28 -0.89 -12.11
CA TRP A 54 2.46 -0.13 -11.74
C TRP A 54 2.09 1.31 -11.36
N ILE A 55 2.57 1.75 -10.21
CA ILE A 55 2.36 3.09 -9.66
C ILE A 55 3.68 3.87 -9.65
N ILE A 56 3.63 5.14 -10.06
CA ILE A 56 4.76 6.06 -9.93
C ILE A 56 4.67 6.73 -8.57
N ILE A 57 5.57 6.39 -7.66
CA ILE A 57 5.64 7.05 -6.34
C ILE A 57 6.59 8.23 -6.43
N LYS A 58 6.03 9.45 -6.46
CA LYS A 58 6.81 10.69 -6.52
C LYS A 58 7.21 11.14 -5.13
N PHE A 59 8.50 11.08 -4.82
CA PHE A 59 8.99 11.29 -3.46
C PHE A 59 8.74 12.71 -2.93
N ASP A 60 8.73 13.73 -3.80
CA ASP A 60 8.39 15.10 -3.42
C ASP A 60 6.95 15.22 -2.90
N GLU A 61 5.98 14.68 -3.64
CA GLU A 61 4.57 14.71 -3.25
C GLU A 61 4.33 13.93 -1.94
N VAL A 62 4.93 12.74 -1.81
CA VAL A 62 4.82 11.94 -0.58
C VAL A 62 5.48 12.64 0.60
N SER A 63 6.61 13.33 0.37
CA SER A 63 7.34 14.06 1.40
C SER A 63 6.50 15.22 1.94
N GLU A 64 5.82 15.94 1.06
CA GLU A 64 4.90 17.02 1.40
C GLU A 64 3.66 16.49 2.13
N ASP A 65 2.99 15.47 1.57
CA ASP A 65 1.75 14.89 2.12
C ASP A 65 1.95 14.33 3.53
N LEU A 66 3.09 13.69 3.80
CA LEU A 66 3.35 13.00 5.07
C LEU A 66 4.27 13.77 6.02
N GLY A 67 4.86 14.90 5.58
CA GLY A 67 5.81 15.67 6.36
C GLY A 67 7.09 14.90 6.73
N VAL A 68 7.54 13.97 5.89
CA VAL A 68 8.73 13.13 6.13
C VAL A 68 9.78 13.34 5.04
N THR A 69 11.03 13.01 5.33
CA THR A 69 12.10 13.11 4.33
C THR A 69 11.98 12.07 3.22
N LYS A 70 12.50 12.39 2.04
CA LYS A 70 12.72 11.43 0.93
C LYS A 70 13.49 10.17 1.36
N GLY A 71 14.44 10.31 2.29
CA GLY A 71 15.18 9.17 2.85
C GLY A 71 14.30 8.23 3.67
N THR A 72 13.36 8.78 4.44
CA THR A 72 12.36 7.98 5.17
C THR A 72 11.46 7.19 4.22
N ILE A 73 10.99 7.83 3.15
CA ILE A 73 10.16 7.19 2.11
C ILE A 73 10.91 6.05 1.44
N SER A 74 12.16 6.31 1.01
CA SER A 74 13.06 5.29 0.44
C SER A 74 13.22 4.08 1.37
N LYS A 75 13.42 4.34 2.68
CA LYS A 75 13.55 3.30 3.69
C LYS A 75 12.27 2.47 3.83
N TRP A 76 11.09 3.08 3.81
CA TRP A 76 9.82 2.34 3.86
C TRP A 76 9.61 1.50 2.60
N LEU A 77 9.85 2.05 1.41
CA LEU A 77 9.74 1.31 0.15
C LEU A 77 10.67 0.08 0.14
N LYS A 78 11.95 0.27 0.49
CA LYS A 78 12.93 -0.82 0.56
C LYS A 78 12.54 -1.88 1.60
N LYS A 79 11.96 -1.48 2.74
CA LYS A 79 11.46 -2.45 3.72
C LYS A 79 10.25 -3.24 3.23
N LEU A 80 9.30 -2.58 2.55
CA LEU A 80 8.12 -3.25 1.99
C LEU A 80 8.51 -4.19 0.83
N GLU A 81 9.52 -3.83 0.05
CA GLU A 81 10.15 -4.68 -0.96
C GLU A 81 10.82 -5.91 -0.33
N GLN A 82 11.66 -5.73 0.69
CA GLN A 82 12.29 -6.83 1.43
C GLN A 82 11.27 -7.78 2.08
N LYS A 83 10.10 -7.25 2.44
CA LYS A 83 8.97 -8.03 2.99
C LYS A 83 8.11 -8.68 1.91
N ASN A 84 8.45 -8.52 0.64
CA ASN A 84 7.69 -9.04 -0.50
C ASN A 84 6.25 -8.51 -0.58
N ILE A 85 6.01 -7.29 -0.08
CA ILE A 85 4.72 -6.59 -0.15
C ILE A 85 4.66 -5.72 -1.40
N LEU A 86 5.75 -5.01 -1.69
CA LEU A 86 5.91 -4.24 -2.91
C LEU A 86 6.96 -4.88 -3.82
N ILE A 87 6.79 -4.70 -5.12
CA ILE A 87 7.75 -5.04 -6.16
C ILE A 87 8.24 -3.73 -6.77
N HIS A 88 9.55 -3.63 -6.96
CA HIS A 88 10.21 -2.55 -7.69
C HIS A 88 10.52 -3.06 -9.10
N GLU A 89 10.14 -2.32 -10.15
CA GLU A 89 10.36 -2.76 -11.54
C GLU A 89 11.86 -2.98 -11.82
N ASP A 90 12.69 -1.99 -11.48
CA ASP A 90 14.14 -2.08 -11.43
C ASP A 90 14.71 -1.02 -10.48
N PHE A 91 15.98 -1.13 -10.09
CA PHE A 91 16.60 -0.24 -9.09
C PHE A 91 16.72 1.25 -9.51
N ARG A 92 16.55 1.58 -10.79
CA ARG A 92 16.57 2.94 -11.36
C ARG A 92 15.18 3.49 -11.63
N SER A 93 14.18 2.63 -11.69
CA SER A 93 12.78 2.97 -11.99
C SER A 93 12.10 3.63 -10.79
N THR A 94 11.08 4.43 -11.05
CA THR A 94 10.16 4.96 -10.03
C THR A 94 8.87 4.15 -9.94
N LEU A 95 8.78 3.04 -10.70
CA LEU A 95 7.61 2.18 -10.78
C LEU A 95 7.62 1.12 -9.69
N TRP A 96 6.56 1.15 -8.89
CA TRP A 96 6.30 0.21 -7.80
C TRP A 96 4.97 -0.49 -8.05
N LYS A 97 4.78 -1.67 -7.47
CA LYS A 97 3.50 -2.38 -7.53
C LYS A 97 3.32 -3.21 -6.28
N PHE A 98 2.09 -3.47 -5.83
CA PHE A 98 1.86 -4.54 -4.86
C PHE A 98 2.24 -5.90 -5.44
N ASN A 99 2.87 -6.74 -4.64
CA ASN A 99 3.14 -8.10 -5.05
C ASN A 99 1.82 -8.84 -5.29
N ASN A 100 1.73 -9.64 -6.35
CA ASN A 100 0.52 -10.41 -6.70
C ASN A 100 0.07 -11.38 -5.59
N ASN A 101 0.96 -11.72 -4.64
CA ASN A 101 0.64 -12.53 -3.47
C ASN A 101 -0.08 -11.75 -2.35
N ILE A 102 -0.16 -10.41 -2.46
CA ILE A 102 -0.87 -9.56 -1.52
C ILE A 102 -2.33 -9.50 -1.97
N GLU A 103 -3.20 -10.09 -1.17
CA GLU A 103 -4.63 -10.03 -1.44
C GLU A 103 -5.16 -8.64 -1.09
N ILE A 104 -5.71 -7.95 -2.10
CA ILE A 104 -6.40 -6.68 -1.93
C ILE A 104 -7.86 -6.86 -2.32
N TYR A 105 -8.76 -6.54 -1.41
CA TYR A 105 -10.20 -6.78 -1.54
C TYR A 105 -10.96 -5.47 -1.65
N GLU A 106 -11.75 -5.36 -2.72
CA GLU A 106 -12.68 -4.26 -2.90
C GLU A 106 -14.06 -4.70 -2.41
N ILE A 107 -14.60 -3.97 -1.43
CA ILE A 107 -15.92 -4.20 -0.87
C ILE A 107 -16.76 -2.96 -1.14
N SER A 108 -17.63 -3.03 -2.15
CA SER A 108 -18.54 -1.94 -2.49
C SER A 108 -19.94 -2.24 -1.92
N SER A 109 -20.49 -1.32 -1.13
CA SER A 109 -21.94 -1.34 -0.84
C SER A 109 -22.68 -0.66 -2.00
N ARG A 110 -23.48 -1.43 -2.74
CA ARG A 110 -24.43 -0.87 -3.72
C ARG A 110 -25.59 -0.17 -3.00
#